data_AF-A0A7S3MT33-F1
#
_entry.id   AF-A0A7S3MT33-F1
#
_cell.length_a   1.000
_cell.length_b   1.000
_cell.length_c   1.000
_cell.angle_alpha   90.00
_cell.angle_beta   90.00
_cell.angle_gamma   90.00
#
_symmetry.space_group_name_H-M   'P 1'
#
loop_
_entity.id
_entity.type
_entity.pdbx_description
1 polymer ?
#
loop_
_entity_poly.entity_id
_entity_poly.type
_entity_poly.pdbx_seq_one_letter_code
_entity_poly.pdbx_strand_id
1 'polypeptide(L)'
;YLEFQVHNRMRVQDPQGILNAVLAGLVSISASCNNVGVSSSCIIGSIAALSSMAAGKLLNRYKIDDPIGSFQIFGFSGLWGCLAVGIFDKDLGLINTGSFSMIETQALGCLVIIAWSSIFSTIFFRIFKAIGRLRVNQFY
;
A
#
# COMPACT_ATOMS: atom_id res chain seq x y z
N TYR A 1 16.29 9.90 -20.99
CA TYR A 1 15.24 9.21 -21.76
C TYR A 1 14.10 8.67 -20.89
N LEU A 2 14.35 7.83 -19.87
CA LEU A 2 13.31 7.39 -18.92
C LEU A 2 12.63 8.55 -18.16
N GLU A 3 13.40 9.52 -17.66
CA GLU A 3 12.83 10.71 -16.99
C GLU A 3 11.99 11.58 -17.93
N PHE A 4 12.35 11.65 -19.22
CA PHE A 4 11.61 12.44 -20.22
C PHE A 4 10.29 11.77 -20.62
N GLN A 5 10.25 10.43 -20.64
CA GLN A 5 9.03 9.63 -20.81
C GLN A 5 8.10 9.74 -19.59
N VAL A 6 8.65 9.72 -18.37
CA VAL A 6 7.89 9.93 -17.12
C VAL A 6 7.34 11.36 -17.05
N HIS A 7 8.13 12.36 -17.47
CA HIS A 7 7.70 13.76 -17.49
C HIS A 7 6.53 14.01 -18.47
N ASN A 8 6.54 13.35 -19.64
CA ASN A 8 5.45 13.46 -20.60
C ASN A 8 4.19 12.65 -20.20
N ARG A 9 4.33 11.53 -19.48
CA ARG A 9 3.20 10.80 -18.88
C ARG A 9 2.46 11.60 -17.80
N MET A 10 3.12 12.54 -17.13
CA MET A 10 2.45 13.40 -16.15
C MET A 10 1.53 14.47 -16.78
N ARG A 11 1.64 14.70 -18.10
CA ARG A 11 0.77 15.65 -18.84
C ARG A 11 -0.47 15.00 -19.46
N VAL A 12 -0.48 13.69 -19.65
CA VAL A 12 -1.62 12.92 -20.16
C VAL A 12 -2.02 11.96 -19.06
N GLN A 13 -3.24 12.06 -18.51
CA GLN A 13 -3.65 11.18 -17.41
C GLN A 13 -3.52 9.70 -17.85
N ASP A 14 -2.52 8.99 -17.32
CA ASP A 14 -2.37 7.55 -17.55
C ASP A 14 -3.61 6.84 -16.96
N PRO A 15 -4.41 6.11 -17.76
CA PRO A 15 -5.56 5.35 -17.25
C PRO A 15 -5.17 4.38 -16.12
N GLN A 16 -3.96 3.86 -16.19
CA GLN A 16 -3.35 3.00 -15.16
C GLN A 16 -3.20 3.73 -13.81
N GLY A 17 -2.79 4.99 -13.81
CA GLY A 17 -2.64 5.78 -12.59
C GLY A 17 -3.97 6.03 -11.89
N ILE A 18 -5.03 6.31 -12.68
CA ILE A 18 -6.39 6.47 -12.16
C ILE A 18 -6.91 5.16 -11.57
N LEU A 19 -6.76 4.04 -12.29
CA LEU A 19 -7.16 2.72 -11.81
C LEU A 19 -6.44 2.35 -10.51
N ASN A 20 -5.13 2.59 -10.44
CA ASN A 20 -4.35 2.31 -9.24
C ASN A 20 -4.79 3.17 -8.05
N ALA A 21 -5.17 4.43 -8.27
CA ALA A 21 -5.72 5.29 -7.23
C ALA A 21 -7.08 4.81 -6.72
N VAL A 22 -7.97 4.36 -7.62
CA VAL A 22 -9.27 3.76 -7.25
C VAL A 22 -9.05 2.46 -6.46
N LEU A 23 -8.14 1.61 -6.90
CA LEU A 23 -7.78 0.37 -6.20
C LEU A 23 -7.18 0.65 -4.81
N ALA A 24 -6.31 1.64 -4.67
CA ALA A 24 -5.77 2.04 -3.38
C ALA A 24 -6.87 2.50 -2.41
N GLY A 25 -7.87 3.23 -2.90
CA GLY A 25 -9.05 3.60 -2.09
C GLY A 25 -9.85 2.39 -1.62
N LEU A 26 -10.11 1.43 -2.52
CA LEU A 26 -10.83 0.19 -2.22
C LEU A 26 -10.08 -0.69 -1.20
N VAL A 27 -8.78 -0.85 -1.37
CA VAL A 27 -7.94 -1.63 -0.45
C VAL A 27 -7.92 -0.98 0.93
N SER A 28 -7.75 0.33 1.00
CA SER A 28 -7.72 1.07 2.27
C SER A 28 -9.01 0.92 3.08
N ILE A 29 -10.18 1.03 2.44
CA ILE A 29 -11.45 0.91 3.16
C ILE A 29 -11.76 -0.51 3.63
N SER A 30 -11.10 -1.53 3.07
CA SER A 30 -11.38 -2.94 3.37
C SER A 30 -11.12 -3.30 4.84
N ALA A 31 -10.20 -2.61 5.51
CA ALA A 31 -9.90 -2.85 6.92
C ALA A 31 -10.93 -2.23 7.88
N SER A 32 -11.63 -1.18 7.46
CA SER A 32 -12.49 -0.36 8.34
C SER A 32 -13.97 -0.39 7.94
N CYS A 33 -14.34 -1.14 6.89
CA CYS A 33 -15.68 -1.13 6.29
C CYS A 33 -16.81 -1.53 7.24
N ASN A 34 -16.49 -2.23 8.33
CA ASN A 34 -17.45 -2.67 9.35
C ASN A 34 -17.92 -1.54 10.26
N ASN A 35 -17.07 -0.56 10.59
CA ASN A 35 -17.35 0.37 11.69
C ASN A 35 -16.91 1.83 11.45
N VAL A 36 -16.89 2.27 10.19
CA VAL A 36 -16.64 3.69 9.84
C VAL A 36 -17.87 4.35 9.23
N GLY A 37 -17.98 5.67 9.40
CA GLY A 37 -19.03 6.48 8.76
C GLY A 37 -18.77 6.75 7.28
N VAL A 38 -19.80 7.16 6.54
CA VAL A 38 -19.68 7.50 5.10
C VAL A 38 -18.72 8.66 4.86
N SER A 39 -18.76 9.69 5.70
CA SER A 39 -17.83 10.83 5.59
C SER A 39 -16.37 10.40 5.82
N SER A 40 -16.14 9.55 6.83
CA SER A 40 -14.81 9.01 7.14
C SER A 40 -14.31 8.08 6.03
N SER A 41 -15.18 7.26 5.42
CA SER A 41 -14.76 6.36 4.33
C SER A 41 -14.28 7.12 3.10
N CYS A 42 -14.93 8.24 2.75
CA CYS A 42 -14.45 9.13 1.69
C CYS A 42 -13.05 9.68 2.01
N ILE A 43 -12.81 10.14 3.25
CA ILE A 43 -11.52 10.68 3.68
C ILE A 43 -10.42 9.62 3.62
N ILE A 44 -10.69 8.43 4.17
CA ILE A 44 -9.76 7.29 4.19
C ILE A 44 -9.34 6.90 2.77
N GLY A 45 -10.29 6.83 1.85
CA GLY A 45 -10.04 6.51 0.44
C GLY A 45 -9.26 7.60 -0.30
N SER A 46 -9.60 8.88 -0.10
CA SER A 46 -8.87 9.99 -0.72
C SER A 46 -7.41 10.07 -0.26
N ILE A 47 -7.15 9.89 1.04
CA ILE A 47 -5.79 9.88 1.58
C ILE A 47 -5.00 8.68 1.05
N ALA A 48 -5.64 7.51 0.93
CA ALA A 48 -5.02 6.32 0.35
C ALA A 48 -4.59 6.52 -1.11
N ALA A 49 -5.46 7.12 -1.93
CA ALA A 49 -5.15 7.42 -3.33
C ALA A 49 -3.95 8.36 -3.46
N LEU A 50 -3.91 9.46 -2.71
CA LEU A 50 -2.81 10.42 -2.76
C LEU A 50 -1.50 9.85 -2.24
N SER A 51 -1.56 9.13 -1.11
CA SER A 51 -0.37 8.59 -0.46
C SER A 51 0.23 7.39 -1.22
N SER A 52 -0.59 6.55 -1.85
CA SER A 52 -0.11 5.48 -2.74
C SER A 52 0.62 6.02 -3.98
N MET A 53 0.14 7.11 -4.59
CA MET A 53 0.86 7.79 -5.68
C MET A 53 2.23 8.33 -5.22
N ALA A 54 2.31 8.84 -3.99
CA ALA A 54 3.58 9.28 -3.40
C ALA A 54 4.51 8.08 -3.14
N ALA A 55 3.98 6.95 -2.68
CA ALA A 55 4.73 5.71 -2.49
C ALA A 55 5.32 5.20 -3.81
N GLY A 56 4.57 5.20 -4.91
CA GLY A 56 5.08 4.83 -6.24
C GLY A 56 6.26 5.70 -6.69
N LYS A 57 6.16 7.02 -6.49
CA LYS A 57 7.28 7.95 -6.77
C LYS A 57 8.49 7.66 -5.89
N LEU A 58 8.27 7.28 -4.63
CA LEU A 58 9.34 6.93 -3.69
C LEU A 58 10.06 5.64 -4.10
N LEU A 59 9.33 4.60 -4.52
CA LEU A 59 9.92 3.35 -5.01
C LEU A 59 10.79 3.61 -6.25
N ASN A 60 10.29 4.41 -7.18
CA ASN A 60 11.04 4.82 -8.37
C ASN A 60 12.33 5.58 -8.00
N ARG A 61 12.25 6.47 -6.99
CA ARG A 61 13.43 7.19 -6.49
C ARG A 61 14.48 6.26 -5.89
N TYR A 62 14.06 5.20 -5.21
CA TYR A 62 14.95 4.17 -4.67
C TYR A 62 15.36 3.09 -5.69
N LYS A 63 14.96 3.22 -6.96
CA LYS A 63 15.22 2.25 -8.03
C LYS A 63 14.75 0.83 -7.68
N ILE A 64 13.64 0.75 -6.93
CA ILE A 64 12.95 -0.51 -6.65
C ILE A 64 12.06 -0.79 -7.84
N ASP A 65 12.36 -1.86 -8.58
CA ASP A 65 11.63 -2.26 -9.78
C ASP A 65 10.38 -3.07 -9.38
N ASP A 66 9.26 -2.35 -9.16
CA ASP A 66 7.93 -2.93 -8.95
C ASP A 66 7.13 -2.82 -10.27
N PRO A 67 7.09 -3.89 -11.09
CA PRO A 67 6.62 -3.82 -12.48
C PRO A 67 5.12 -3.53 -12.61
N ILE A 68 4.34 -3.90 -11.59
CA ILE A 68 2.88 -3.72 -11.56
C ILE A 68 2.44 -2.68 -10.54
N GLY A 69 3.36 -2.18 -9.71
CA GLY A 69 3.01 -1.27 -8.63
C GLY A 69 2.20 -1.95 -7.52
N SER A 70 2.46 -3.23 -7.25
CA SER A 70 1.73 -3.98 -6.23
C SER A 70 1.99 -3.42 -4.84
N PHE A 71 3.22 -2.98 -4.55
CA PHE A 71 3.56 -2.49 -3.22
C PHE A 71 2.89 -1.14 -2.90
N GLN A 72 2.81 -0.23 -3.88
CA GLN A 72 2.12 1.06 -3.71
C GLN A 72 0.61 0.87 -3.46
N ILE A 73 -0.04 -0.07 -4.17
CA ILE A 73 -1.47 -0.33 -4.04
C ILE A 73 -1.72 -1.14 -2.77
N PHE A 74 -1.22 -2.38 -2.67
CA PHE A 74 -1.60 -3.27 -1.59
C PHE A 74 -0.81 -3.02 -0.30
N GLY A 75 0.50 -2.81 -0.41
CA GLY A 75 1.37 -2.61 0.75
C GLY A 75 1.07 -1.29 1.47
N PHE A 76 1.23 -0.17 0.78
CA PHE A 76 1.10 1.14 1.40
C PHE A 76 -0.36 1.48 1.75
N SER A 77 -1.30 1.30 0.82
CA SER A 77 -2.70 1.65 1.09
C SER A 77 -3.36 0.69 2.10
N GLY A 78 -2.96 -0.58 2.12
CA GLY A 78 -3.42 -1.55 3.12
C GLY A 78 -2.90 -1.19 4.52
N LEU A 79 -1.63 -0.79 4.63
CA LEU A 79 -1.05 -0.31 5.89
C LEU A 79 -1.79 0.93 6.40
N TRP A 80 -2.05 1.90 5.52
CA TRP A 80 -2.86 3.07 5.84
C TRP A 80 -4.27 2.71 6.29
N GLY A 81 -4.94 1.79 5.58
CA GLY A 81 -6.30 1.33 5.93
C GLY A 81 -6.37 0.72 7.33
N CYS A 82 -5.41 -0.13 7.69
CA CYS A 82 -5.35 -0.71 9.04
C CYS A 82 -5.15 0.35 10.12
N LEU A 83 -4.28 1.34 9.89
CA LEU A 83 -4.07 2.45 10.83
C LEU A 83 -5.29 3.37 10.90
N ALA A 84 -5.99 3.57 9.79
CA ALA A 84 -7.21 4.37 9.72
C ALA A 84 -8.34 3.81 10.58
N VAL A 85 -8.41 2.48 10.78
CA VAL A 85 -9.33 1.86 11.76
C VAL A 85 -9.11 2.48 13.14
N GLY A 86 -7.86 2.54 13.61
CA GLY A 86 -7.56 3.09 14.94
C GLY A 86 -7.92 4.57 15.10
N ILE A 87 -8.08 5.30 14.01
CA ILE A 87 -8.40 6.73 14.03
C ILE A 87 -9.92 6.96 13.91
N PHE A 88 -10.57 6.28 12.96
CA PHE A 88 -11.93 6.59 12.49
C PHE A 88 -13.00 5.59 12.92
N ASP A 89 -12.66 4.51 13.62
CA ASP A 89 -13.63 3.57 14.18
C ASP A 89 -14.62 4.29 15.10
N LYS A 90 -15.92 3.99 14.96
CA LYS A 90 -17.00 4.67 15.68
C LYS A 90 -16.96 4.46 17.20
N ASP A 91 -16.56 3.27 17.64
CA ASP A 91 -16.65 2.86 19.05
C ASP A 91 -15.30 3.00 19.77
N LEU A 92 -14.22 2.68 19.06
CA LEU A 92 -12.86 2.56 19.61
C LEU A 92 -11.86 3.52 18.97
N GLY A 93 -12.27 4.30 17.97
CA GLY A 93 -11.37 5.20 17.25
C GLY A 93 -10.91 6.38 18.08
N LEU A 94 -9.70 6.86 17.79
CA LEU A 94 -9.08 7.99 18.49
C LEU A 94 -9.95 9.25 18.44
N ILE A 95 -10.62 9.52 17.32
CA ILE A 95 -11.45 10.74 17.16
C ILE A 95 -12.67 10.70 18.07
N ASN A 96 -13.24 9.52 18.31
CA ASN A 96 -14.49 9.38 19.07
C ASN A 96 -14.23 9.17 20.57
N THR A 97 -13.19 8.40 20.92
CA THR A 97 -12.95 7.97 22.30
C THR A 97 -11.74 8.68 22.93
N GLY A 98 -10.87 9.30 22.13
CA GLY A 98 -9.63 9.94 22.60
C GLY A 98 -8.55 8.96 23.07
N SER A 99 -8.79 7.65 22.94
CA SER A 99 -7.89 6.59 23.39
C SER A 99 -6.98 6.12 22.27
N PHE A 100 -5.70 5.89 22.59
CA PHE A 100 -4.69 5.38 21.65
C PHE A 100 -4.66 3.84 21.56
N SER A 101 -5.40 3.13 22.42
CA SER A 101 -5.36 1.67 22.51
C SER A 101 -5.64 0.96 21.18
N MET A 102 -6.60 1.48 20.39
CA MET A 102 -6.93 0.91 19.09
C MET A 102 -5.82 1.15 18.06
N ILE A 103 -5.19 2.34 18.06
CA ILE A 103 -4.06 2.63 17.17
C ILE A 103 -2.87 1.71 17.48
N GLU A 104 -2.55 1.52 18.76
CA GLU A 104 -1.46 0.63 19.19
C GLU A 104 -1.71 -0.81 18.75
N THR A 105 -2.94 -1.30 18.93
CA THR A 105 -3.34 -2.65 18.51
C THR A 105 -3.23 -2.82 17.00
N GLN A 106 -3.72 -1.84 16.22
CA GLN A 106 -3.64 -1.87 14.76
C GLN A 106 -2.19 -1.77 14.26
N ALA A 107 -1.37 -0.90 14.86
CA ALA A 107 0.04 -0.77 14.52
C ALA A 107 0.83 -2.07 14.80
N LEU A 108 0.57 -2.71 15.95
CA LEU A 108 1.15 -4.02 16.27
C LEU A 108 0.72 -5.08 15.25
N GLY A 109 -0.56 -5.14 14.90
CA GLY A 109 -1.08 -6.04 13.87
C GLY A 109 -0.38 -5.83 12.52
N CYS A 110 -0.22 -4.57 12.10
CA CYS A 110 0.53 -4.23 10.89
C CYS A 110 1.98 -4.70 10.94
N LEU A 111 2.68 -4.48 12.06
CA LEU A 111 4.06 -4.93 12.24
C LEU A 111 4.18 -6.45 12.15
N VAL A 112 3.24 -7.18 12.76
CA VAL A 112 3.19 -8.65 12.69
C VAL A 112 2.97 -9.12 11.26
N ILE A 113 2.04 -8.51 10.52
CA ILE A 113 1.77 -8.85 9.11
C ILE A 113 3.00 -8.57 8.23
N ILE A 114 3.65 -7.42 8.41
CA ILE A 114 4.86 -7.05 7.67
C ILE A 114 5.99 -8.02 7.99
N ALA A 115 6.22 -8.34 9.26
CA ALA A 115 7.27 -9.28 9.67
C ALA A 115 7.00 -10.67 9.10
N TRP A 116 5.78 -11.19 9.26
CA TRP A 116 5.38 -12.50 8.76
C TRP A 116 5.55 -12.60 7.24
N SER A 117 4.94 -11.67 6.49
CA SER A 117 5.00 -11.66 5.02
C SER A 117 6.44 -11.52 4.51
N SER A 118 7.25 -10.65 5.12
CA SER A 118 8.64 -10.42 4.73
C SER A 118 9.51 -11.63 4.99
N ILE A 119 9.37 -12.30 6.14
CA ILE A 119 10.16 -13.48 6.52
C ILE A 119 9.86 -14.63 5.55
N PHE A 120 8.59 -14.99 5.38
CA PHE A 120 8.21 -16.12 4.52
C PHE A 120 8.54 -15.86 3.05
N SER A 121 8.26 -14.65 2.54
CA SER A 121 8.61 -14.30 1.16
C SER A 121 10.13 -14.34 0.94
N THR A 122 10.91 -13.82 1.89
CA THR A 122 12.38 -13.83 1.79
C THR A 122 12.93 -15.25 1.80
N ILE A 123 12.41 -16.13 2.66
CA ILE A 123 12.81 -17.54 2.70
C ILE A 123 12.48 -18.22 1.37
N PHE A 124 11.23 -18.07 0.91
CA PHE A 124 10.77 -18.65 -0.35
C PHE A 124 11.63 -18.21 -1.54
N PHE A 125 11.81 -16.90 -1.74
CA PHE A 125 12.59 -16.38 -2.85
C PHE A 125 14.08 -16.73 -2.74
N ARG A 126 14.65 -16.81 -1.53
CA ARG A 126 16.04 -17.26 -1.34
C ARG A 126 16.23 -18.73 -1.72
N ILE A 127 15.28 -19.60 -1.39
CA ILE A 127 15.31 -21.01 -1.80
C ILE A 127 15.25 -21.12 -3.33
N PHE A 128 14.30 -20.43 -3.98
CA PHE A 128 14.18 -20.43 -5.44
C PHE A 128 15.39 -19.83 -6.15
N LYS A 129 16.03 -18.83 -5.52
CA LYS A 129 17.30 -18.28 -6.00
C LYS A 129 18.43 -19.31 -5.91
N ALA A 130 18.52 -20.06 -4.81
CA ALA A 130 19.54 -21.10 -4.63
C ALA A 130 19.39 -22.24 -5.65
N ILE A 131 18.16 -22.56 -6.06
CA ILE A 131 17.86 -23.56 -7.11
C ILE A 131 18.11 -23.00 -8.53
N GLY A 132 18.42 -21.71 -8.68
CA GLY A 132 18.71 -21.08 -9.97
C GLY A 132 17.47 -20.90 -10.87
N ARG A 133 16.26 -20.95 -10.31
CA ARG A 133 14.99 -20.88 -11.05
C ARG A 133 14.27 -19.53 -10.94
N LEU A 134 14.84 -18.57 -10.21
CA LEU A 134 14.18 -17.29 -9.94
C LEU A 134 14.20 -16.29 -11.12
N ARG A 135 15.29 -16.28 -11.91
CA ARG A 135 15.46 -15.35 -13.03
C ARG A 135 16.00 -16.09 -14.23
N VAL A 136 15.41 -15.83 -15.40
CA VAL A 136 15.91 -16.33 -16.68
C VAL A 136 17.24 -15.66 -17.04
N ASN A 137 18.14 -16.40 -17.69
CA ASN A 137 19.39 -15.84 -18.20
C ASN A 137 19.12 -14.94 -19.41
N GLN A 138 19.89 -13.87 -19.55
CA GLN A 138 19.67 -12.81 -20.55
C GLN A 138 20.02 -13.22 -22.00
N PHE A 139 20.49 -14.46 -22.20
CA PHE A 139 20.97 -14.96 -23.50
C PHE A 139 19.99 -15.92 -24.18
N TYR A 140 18.69 -15.77 -23.89
CA TYR A 140 17.58 -16.37 -24.64
C TYR A 140 16.63 -15.25 -25.04
#